data_AF-A0ABD0NNZ9-F1
#
_entry.id   AF-A0ABD0NNZ9-F1
#
_cell.length_a   1.000
_cell.length_b   1.000
_cell.length_c   1.000
_cell.angle_alpha   90.00
_cell.angle_beta   90.00
_cell.angle_gamma   90.00
#
_symmetry.space_group_name_H-M   'P 1'
#
loop_
_entity.id
_entity.type
_entity.pdbx_description
1 polymer ?
#
loop_
_entity_poly.entity_id
_entity_poly.type
_entity_poly.pdbx_seq_one_letter_code
_entity_poly.pdbx_strand_id
1 'polypeptide(L)' 'CAPGFHGNPSVLGGRCEECKCDPYGAFPTACDPHSGQCQCRPGASGLKCDQCMERHVCGPEGIV' A
#
# COMPACT_ATOMS: atom_id res chain seq x y z
N CYS A 1 -1.95 13.85 7.59
CA CYS A 1 -2.43 12.71 8.41
C CYS A 1 -1.30 12.24 9.33
N ALA A 2 -1.60 11.43 10.35
CA ALA A 2 -0.54 10.82 11.18
C ALA A 2 0.33 9.86 10.34
N PRO A 3 1.56 9.53 10.76
CA PRO A 3 2.36 8.50 10.10
C PRO A 3 1.57 7.19 9.98
N GLY A 4 1.56 6.58 8.80
CA GLY A 4 0.74 5.39 8.51
C GLY A 4 -0.70 5.69 8.07
N PHE A 5 -1.03 6.95 7.77
CA PHE A 5 -2.30 7.35 7.18
C PHE A 5 -2.07 8.24 5.95
N HIS A 6 -2.97 8.16 4.97
CA HIS A 6 -2.96 8.96 3.74
C HIS A 6 -4.25 9.75 3.54
N GLY A 7 -4.20 10.73 2.65
CA GLY A 7 -5.33 11.58 2.31
C GLY A 7 -5.17 13.01 2.82
N ASN A 8 -6.13 13.86 2.46
CA ASN A 8 -6.04 15.29 2.71
C ASN A 8 -7.27 15.80 3.49
N PRO A 9 -7.18 15.90 4.83
CA PRO A 9 -8.30 16.39 5.65
C PRO A 9 -8.57 17.89 5.50
N SER A 10 -7.70 18.63 4.80
CA SER A 10 -7.89 20.07 4.54
C SER A 10 -8.82 20.34 3.36
N VAL A 11 -9.17 19.31 2.56
CA VAL A 11 -10.15 19.42 1.47
C VAL A 11 -11.53 19.05 1.99
N LEU A 12 -12.58 19.75 1.52
CA LEU A 12 -13.97 19.47 1.87
C LEU A 12 -14.34 18.03 1.46
N GLY A 13 -14.62 17.18 2.45
CA GLY A 13 -14.87 15.74 2.25
C GLY A 13 -13.62 14.85 2.25
N GLY A 14 -12.43 15.44 2.37
CA GLY A 14 -11.18 14.71 2.54
C GLY A 14 -11.06 14.16 3.96
N ARG A 15 -10.57 12.92 4.07
CA ARG A 15 -10.34 12.24 5.34
C ARG A 15 -8.97 11.57 5.31
N CYS A 16 -8.44 11.28 6.49
CA CYS A 16 -7.28 10.43 6.64
C CYS A 16 -7.72 8.98 6.69
N GLU A 17 -7.18 8.15 5.80
CA GLU A 17 -7.39 6.71 5.80
C GLU A 17 -6.09 5.99 6.15
N GLU A 18 -6.21 4.89 6.87
CA GLU A 18 -5.06 4.10 7.29
C GLU A 18 -4.39 3.43 6.08
N CYS A 19 -3.06 3.47 6.04
CA CYS A 19 -2.25 2.75 5.08
C CYS A 19 -2.35 1.24 5.36
N LYS A 20 -3.19 0.52 4.62
CA LYS A 20 -3.34 -0.94 4.76
C LYS A 20 -2.43 -1.70 3.80
N CYS A 21 -1.14 -1.38 3.82
CA CYS A 21 -0.14 -2.06 2.98
C CYS A 21 -0.04 -3.55 3.34
N ASP A 22 0.05 -4.40 2.34
CA ASP A 22 0.25 -5.83 2.51
C ASP A 22 1.66 -6.09 3.06
N PRO A 23 1.82 -6.80 4.20
CA PRO A 23 3.11 -7.00 4.83
C PRO A 23 4.05 -7.89 4.00
N TYR A 24 3.51 -8.72 3.10
CA TYR A 24 4.28 -9.61 2.24
C TYR A 24 4.55 -9.02 0.86
N GLY A 25 3.62 -8.20 0.36
CA GLY A 25 3.71 -7.55 -0.94
C GLY A 25 4.30 -6.15 -0.92
N ALA A 26 4.37 -5.48 0.23
CA ALA A 26 4.97 -4.15 0.37
C ALA A 26 6.28 -4.18 1.16
N PHE A 27 7.06 -3.10 1.00
CA PHE A 27 8.15 -2.81 1.93
C PHE A 27 7.60 -2.28 3.27
N PRO A 28 8.30 -2.49 4.40
CA PRO A 28 7.89 -2.01 5.72
C PRO A 28 8.10 -0.49 5.86
N THR A 29 7.49 0.27 4.98
CA THR A 29 7.58 1.72 4.86
C THR A 29 6.17 2.31 4.87
N ALA A 30 6.02 3.53 5.38
CA ALA A 30 4.74 4.23 5.32
C ALA A 30 4.29 4.41 3.86
N CYS A 31 2.97 4.33 3.61
CA CYS A 31 2.42 4.61 2.28
C CYS A 31 2.50 6.10 1.95
N ASP A 32 2.40 6.42 0.66
CA ASP A 32 2.43 7.80 0.20
C ASP A 32 1.29 8.62 0.85
N PRO A 33 1.58 9.74 1.52
CA PRO A 33 0.59 10.46 2.32
C PRO A 33 -0.49 11.15 1.48
N HIS A 34 -0.29 11.31 0.17
CA HIS A 34 -1.23 12.01 -0.72
C HIS A 34 -2.11 11.02 -1.49
N SER A 35 -1.49 10.02 -2.12
CA SER A 35 -2.14 9.01 -2.95
C SER A 35 -2.58 7.77 -2.16
N GLY A 36 -1.91 7.44 -1.05
CA GLY A 36 -2.10 6.19 -0.32
C GLY A 36 -1.36 5.00 -0.91
N GLN A 37 -0.54 5.20 -1.95
CA GLN A 37 0.16 4.12 -2.61
C GLN A 37 1.27 3.57 -1.70
N CYS A 38 1.20 2.28 -1.44
CA CYS A 38 2.25 1.53 -0.76
C CYS A 38 3.40 1.22 -1.72
N GLN A 39 4.62 1.10 -1.19
CA GLN A 39 5.77 0.73 -1.99
C GLN A 39 5.82 -0.80 -2.17
N CYS A 40 5.43 -1.27 -3.34
CA CYS A 40 5.33 -2.70 -3.62
C CYS A 40 6.69 -3.34 -3.88
N ARG A 41 6.84 -4.58 -3.39
CA ARG A 41 7.94 -5.48 -3.73
C ARG A 41 7.78 -5.95 -5.19
N PRO A 42 8.87 -6.39 -5.83
CA PRO A 42 8.81 -6.97 -7.17
C PRO A 42 7.77 -8.09 -7.22
N GLY A 43 6.83 -7.99 -8.17
CA GLY A 43 5.75 -8.95 -8.37
C GLY A 43 4.47 -8.68 -7.57
N ALA A 44 4.42 -7.65 -6.72
CA ALA A 44 3.18 -7.15 -6.12
C ALA A 44 2.67 -5.91 -6.85
N SER A 45 1.36 -5.71 -6.78
CA SER A 45 0.65 -4.59 -7.39
C SER A 45 -0.58 -4.20 -6.56
N GLY A 46 -1.24 -3.13 -6.99
CA GLY A 46 -2.37 -2.51 -6.30
C GLY A 46 -1.95 -1.42 -5.32
N LEU A 47 -2.92 -0.63 -4.85
CA LEU A 47 -2.68 0.48 -3.91
C LEU A 47 -2.03 -0.01 -2.62
N LYS A 48 -2.43 -1.20 -2.18
CA LYS A 48 -2.00 -1.84 -0.93
C LYS A 48 -0.95 -2.91 -1.17
N CYS A 49 -0.48 -3.12 -2.40
CA CYS A 49 0.42 -4.22 -2.75
C CYS A 49 -0.15 -5.62 -2.44
N ASP A 50 -1.47 -5.74 -2.44
CA ASP A 50 -2.23 -6.95 -2.11
C ASP A 50 -2.59 -7.77 -3.36
N GLN A 51 -2.15 -7.36 -4.53
CA GLN A 51 -2.38 -8.07 -5.79
C GLN A 51 -1.08 -8.67 -6.31
N CYS A 52 -1.17 -9.87 -6.86
CA CYS A 52 -0.04 -10.47 -7.56
C CYS A 52 0.02 -9.94 -8.99
N MET A 53 1.20 -9.55 -9.43
CA MET A 53 1.42 -9.25 -10.84
C MET A 53 1.26 -10.51 -11.68
N GLU A 54 0.82 -10.34 -12.93
CA GLU A 54 0.85 -11.42 -13.90
C GLU A 54 2.28 -11.99 -13.99
N ARG A 55 2.38 -13.33 -14.08
CA ARG A 55 3.63 -14.10 -14.15
C ARG A 55 4.43 -14.24 -12.83
N HIS A 56 3.91 -13.80 -11.69
CA HIS A 56 4.50 -14.04 -10.35
C HIS A 56 3.65 -15.00 -9.51
N VAL A 57 4.24 -15.60 -8.47
CA VAL A 57 3.52 -16.50 -7.56
C VAL A 57 3.46 -15.86 -6.17
N CYS A 58 2.26 -15.51 -5.72
CA CYS A 58 2.04 -14.99 -4.37
C CYS A 58 1.69 -16.14 -3.43
N GLY A 59 2.63 -16.48 -2.56
CA GLY A 59 2.46 -17.47 -1.50
C GLY A 59 2.23 -16.81 -0.13
N PRO A 60 1.93 -17.61 0.91
CA PRO A 60 1.76 -17.13 2.28
C PRO A 60 3.04 -16.52 2.88
N GLU A 61 4.21 -16.83 2.31
CA GLU A 61 5.52 -16.29 2.71
C GLU A 61 5.93 -15.06 1.87
N GLY A 62 5.10 -14.65 0.91
CA GLY A 62 5.35 -13.53 -0.01
C GLY A 62 5.46 -13.92 -1.48
N ILE A 63 6.12 -13.06 -2.25
CA ILE A 63 6.15 -13.15 -3.71
C ILE A 63 7.41 -13.90 -4.14
N VAL A 64 7.20 -14.98 -4.90
CA VAL A 64 8.24 -15.82 -5.50
C VAL A 64 8.19 -15.79 -7.03
#